data_AF-A0A166QI66-F1
#
_entry.id   AF-A0A166QI66-F1
#
_cell.length_a   1.000
_cell.length_b   1.000
_cell.length_c   1.000
_cell.angle_alpha   90.00
_cell.angle_beta   90.00
_cell.angle_gamma   90.00
#
_symmetry.space_group_name_H-M   'P 1'
#
loop_
_entity.id
_entity.type
_entity.pdbx_description
1 polymer ?
#
loop_
_entity_poly.entity_id
_entity_poly.type
_entity_poly.pdbx_seq_one_letter_code
_entity_poly.pdbx_strand_id
1 'polypeptide(L)'
;MSLVSLFNLTLALADDSSSPRPAEWAQPVEMQHNLFEMSPMLYRSALPDAGSVQLLEKLNVGTVINFLSEPDSSWLSAPGITQVHLPYRTNHVDDADVLKVLRAIQTAESKGPVLMHCKHGSDRTGLMAAMYRVVVQGWSKEDALNEMTQGGFGDSTHFKDGVRYMMQADIDKLRTALANGDCSTSPFASCSMKNWFKSAHVE
;
A
#
# COMPACT_ATOMS: atom_id res chain seq x y z
N MET A 1 31.14 51.77 -43.20
CA MET A 1 31.12 50.32 -43.46
C MET A 1 30.71 49.65 -42.16
N SER A 2 29.41 49.39 -41.99
CA SER A 2 28.83 48.85 -40.75
C SER A 2 28.71 47.33 -40.90
N LEU A 3 29.41 46.57 -40.05
CA LEU A 3 29.33 45.11 -39.99
C LEU A 3 28.35 44.74 -38.88
N VAL A 4 27.18 44.22 -39.27
CA VAL A 4 26.20 43.66 -38.34
C VAL A 4 26.42 42.15 -38.29
N SER A 5 26.95 41.66 -37.16
CA SER A 5 27.04 40.22 -36.88
C SER A 5 25.69 39.71 -36.37
N LEU A 6 25.07 38.79 -37.11
CA LEU A 6 23.88 38.06 -36.68
C LEU A 6 24.31 36.87 -35.81
N PHE A 7 24.02 36.94 -34.52
CA PHE A 7 24.11 35.79 -33.62
C PHE A 7 22.86 34.91 -33.81
N ASN A 8 23.04 33.72 -34.38
CA ASN A 8 22.02 32.67 -34.36
C ASN A 8 22.01 32.05 -32.96
N LEU A 9 21.03 32.42 -32.13
CA LEU A 9 20.72 31.66 -30.93
C LEU A 9 19.97 30.38 -31.32
N THR A 10 20.64 29.24 -31.25
CA THR A 10 19.98 27.94 -31.17
C THR A 10 19.22 27.86 -29.83
N LEU A 11 17.90 27.85 -29.89
CA LEU A 11 17.04 27.51 -28.76
C LEU A 11 17.33 26.06 -28.37
N ALA A 12 18.07 25.87 -27.28
CA ALA A 12 18.16 24.60 -26.59
C ALA A 12 16.79 24.34 -25.93
N LEU A 13 16.01 23.42 -26.49
CA LEU A 13 14.89 22.83 -25.78
C LEU A 13 15.47 21.97 -24.66
N ALA A 14 15.26 22.40 -23.42
CA ALA A 14 15.50 21.56 -22.26
C ALA A 14 14.49 20.40 -22.33
N ASP A 15 14.98 19.20 -22.60
CA ASP A 15 14.23 17.96 -22.48
C ASP A 15 13.94 17.77 -20.99
N ASP A 16 12.69 17.95 -20.58
CA ASP A 16 12.24 17.79 -19.19
C ASP A 16 12.20 16.28 -18.89
N SER A 17 13.39 15.69 -18.75
CA SER A 17 13.57 14.26 -18.53
C SER A 17 13.24 13.92 -17.07
N SER A 18 11.96 13.94 -16.73
CA SER A 18 11.49 13.13 -15.59
C SER A 18 11.86 11.68 -15.90
N SER A 19 12.71 11.08 -15.08
CA SER A 19 13.11 9.68 -15.28
C SER A 19 11.85 8.81 -15.25
N PRO A 20 11.68 7.86 -16.19
CA PRO A 20 10.49 7.05 -16.25
C PRO A 20 10.34 6.26 -14.95
N ARG A 21 9.10 6.22 -14.43
CA ARG A 21 8.77 5.45 -13.23
C ARG A 21 9.23 4.00 -13.41
N PRO A 22 9.95 3.40 -12.43
CA PRO A 22 10.33 2.00 -12.52
C PRO A 22 9.12 1.07 -12.69
N ALA A 23 9.25 0.05 -13.53
CA ALA A 23 8.14 -0.82 -13.91
C ALA A 23 7.69 -1.75 -12.75
N GLU A 24 8.63 -2.07 -11.86
CA GLU A 24 8.43 -2.86 -10.66
C GLU A 24 7.67 -2.10 -9.56
N TRP A 25 7.69 -0.76 -9.60
CA TRP A 25 6.92 0.05 -8.67
C TRP A 25 5.42 -0.02 -8.99
N ALA A 26 4.60 0.37 -8.02
CA ALA A 26 3.17 0.43 -8.20
C ALA A 26 2.83 1.42 -9.32
N GLN A 27 2.01 1.00 -10.28
CA GLN A 27 1.66 1.78 -11.47
C GLN A 27 0.38 2.58 -11.25
N PRO A 28 0.29 3.84 -11.70
CA PRO A 28 -0.89 4.66 -11.49
C PRO A 28 -2.09 4.11 -12.28
N VAL A 29 -3.23 3.99 -11.61
CA VAL A 29 -4.53 3.62 -12.21
C VAL A 29 -5.45 4.84 -12.24
N GLU A 30 -5.49 5.59 -11.13
CA GLU A 30 -6.37 6.75 -10.94
C GLU A 30 -5.70 7.70 -9.95
N MET A 31 -5.55 8.99 -10.30
CA MET A 31 -4.74 9.94 -9.52
C MET A 31 -5.51 10.69 -8.44
N GLN A 32 -6.80 10.93 -8.60
CA GLN A 32 -7.69 11.63 -7.66
C GLN A 32 -7.63 11.00 -6.27
N HIS A 33 -7.61 9.67 -6.19
CA HIS A 33 -7.54 8.92 -4.93
C HIS A 33 -6.20 8.21 -4.75
N ASN A 34 -5.14 8.62 -5.45
CA ASN A 34 -3.82 8.02 -5.33
C ASN A 34 -3.88 6.48 -5.49
N LEU A 35 -4.65 5.99 -6.46
CA LEU A 35 -4.89 4.57 -6.71
C LEU A 35 -3.78 4.03 -7.63
N PHE A 36 -3.04 3.05 -7.11
CA PHE A 36 -1.95 2.39 -7.82
C PHE A 36 -2.10 0.87 -7.76
N GLU A 37 -1.71 0.22 -8.84
CA GLU A 37 -1.59 -1.23 -8.96
C GLU A 37 -0.19 -1.67 -8.53
N MET A 38 -0.08 -2.44 -7.44
CA MET A 38 1.21 -3.00 -6.99
C MET A 38 1.52 -4.35 -7.63
N SER A 39 0.46 -5.11 -7.90
CA SER A 39 0.47 -6.38 -8.62
C SER A 39 -0.92 -6.60 -9.22
N PRO A 40 -1.12 -7.59 -10.11
CA PRO A 40 -2.44 -7.89 -10.65
C PRO A 40 -3.51 -8.19 -9.59
N MET A 41 -3.12 -8.60 -8.38
CA MET A 41 -4.03 -8.95 -7.28
C MET A 41 -4.05 -7.92 -6.14
N LEU A 42 -3.24 -6.86 -6.20
CA LEU A 42 -3.11 -5.90 -5.09
C LEU A 42 -3.02 -4.46 -5.58
N TYR A 43 -3.97 -3.65 -5.12
CA TYR A 43 -4.06 -2.21 -5.30
C TYR A 43 -3.85 -1.48 -3.98
N ARG A 44 -3.34 -0.25 -4.07
CA ARG A 44 -3.20 0.68 -2.94
C ARG A 44 -3.83 2.02 -3.26
N SER A 45 -4.46 2.67 -2.28
CA SER A 45 -5.01 4.03 -2.48
C SER A 45 -5.03 4.92 -1.24
N ALA A 46 -5.33 6.20 -1.47
CA ALA A 46 -5.94 7.10 -0.49
C ALA A 46 -7.42 6.74 -0.26
N LEU A 47 -8.12 7.51 0.58
CA LEU A 47 -9.53 7.27 0.88
C LEU A 47 -10.37 7.45 -0.39
N PRO A 48 -11.00 6.39 -0.92
CA PRO A 48 -11.88 6.51 -2.08
C PRO A 48 -13.20 7.21 -1.73
N ASP A 49 -13.98 7.48 -2.76
CA ASP A 49 -15.34 8.03 -2.64
C ASP A 49 -16.39 7.11 -3.30
N ALA A 50 -17.66 7.50 -3.24
CA ALA A 50 -18.74 6.73 -3.85
C ALA A 50 -18.59 6.59 -5.39
N GLY A 51 -17.90 7.52 -6.05
CA GLY A 51 -17.61 7.46 -7.49
C GLY A 51 -16.59 6.37 -7.83
N SER A 52 -15.72 6.04 -6.88
CA SER A 52 -14.68 5.02 -7.04
C SER A 52 -15.23 3.60 -7.12
N VAL A 53 -16.44 3.33 -6.61
CA VAL A 53 -17.04 1.99 -6.57
C VAL A 53 -17.12 1.36 -7.97
N GLN A 54 -17.53 2.11 -8.98
CA GLN A 54 -17.61 1.62 -10.36
C GLN A 54 -16.23 1.23 -10.92
N LEU A 55 -15.17 1.93 -10.51
CA LEU A 55 -13.81 1.60 -10.90
C LEU A 55 -13.36 0.30 -10.22
N LEU A 56 -13.65 0.14 -8.92
CA LEU A 56 -13.32 -1.08 -8.17
C LEU A 56 -14.01 -2.32 -8.76
N GLU A 57 -15.27 -2.20 -9.17
CA GLU A 57 -16.00 -3.27 -9.87
C GLU A 57 -15.35 -3.61 -11.22
N LYS A 58 -14.94 -2.61 -12.01
CA LYS A 58 -14.23 -2.84 -13.29
C LYS A 58 -12.88 -3.53 -13.11
N LEU A 59 -12.19 -3.22 -12.00
CA LEU A 59 -10.94 -3.87 -11.60
C LEU A 59 -11.17 -5.24 -10.95
N ASN A 60 -12.43 -5.67 -10.80
CA ASN A 60 -12.84 -6.90 -10.10
C ASN A 60 -12.31 -6.99 -8.66
N VAL A 61 -12.18 -5.85 -7.97
CA VAL A 61 -11.76 -5.84 -6.57
C VAL A 61 -12.79 -6.57 -5.72
N GLY A 62 -12.39 -7.68 -5.12
CA GLY A 62 -13.25 -8.51 -4.28
C GLY A 62 -13.16 -8.17 -2.79
N THR A 63 -12.12 -7.43 -2.38
CA THR A 63 -11.92 -7.05 -0.97
C THR A 63 -11.29 -5.67 -0.83
N VAL A 64 -11.80 -4.87 0.11
CA VAL A 64 -11.24 -3.57 0.52
C VAL A 64 -10.78 -3.66 1.98
N ILE A 65 -9.51 -3.36 2.21
CA ILE A 65 -8.87 -3.33 3.53
C ILE A 65 -8.67 -1.87 3.96
N ASN A 66 -9.22 -1.52 5.12
CA ASN A 66 -9.24 -0.16 5.63
C ASN A 66 -8.43 -0.01 6.92
N PHE A 67 -7.49 0.94 6.91
CA PHE A 67 -6.60 1.24 8.03
C PHE A 67 -7.04 2.45 8.89
N LEU A 68 -8.19 3.04 8.59
CA LEU A 68 -8.80 4.15 9.33
C LEU A 68 -9.64 3.66 10.51
N SER A 69 -9.89 4.53 11.48
CA SER A 69 -10.81 4.23 12.58
C SER A 69 -12.25 4.17 12.10
N GLU A 70 -12.58 5.00 11.11
CA GLU A 70 -13.88 5.10 10.49
C GLU A 70 -14.08 3.98 9.43
N PRO A 71 -15.24 3.30 9.41
CA PRO A 71 -15.53 2.29 8.41
C PRO A 71 -15.87 2.91 7.05
N ASP A 72 -15.82 2.10 5.99
CA ASP A 72 -16.11 2.54 4.61
C ASP A 72 -17.59 2.53 4.24
N SER A 73 -18.47 2.17 5.17
CA SER A 73 -19.91 2.06 4.92
C SER A 73 -20.55 3.35 4.39
N SER A 74 -19.90 4.50 4.56
CA SER A 74 -20.34 5.79 4.01
C SER A 74 -20.18 5.94 2.50
N TRP A 75 -19.22 5.24 1.88
CA TRP A 75 -18.92 5.36 0.45
C TRP A 75 -18.96 4.00 -0.28
N LEU A 76 -18.65 2.91 0.41
CA LEU A 76 -18.61 1.55 -0.13
C LEU A 76 -19.90 0.79 0.22
N SER A 77 -20.89 0.92 -0.66
CA SER A 77 -22.18 0.20 -0.59
C SER A 77 -22.28 -0.86 -1.69
N ALA A 78 -21.26 -1.71 -1.84
CA ALA A 78 -21.21 -2.75 -2.86
C ALA A 78 -21.24 -4.14 -2.20
N PRO A 79 -22.33 -4.92 -2.31
CA PRO A 79 -22.44 -6.23 -1.65
C PRO A 79 -21.47 -7.29 -2.20
N GLY A 80 -20.93 -7.08 -3.40
CA GLY A 80 -19.91 -7.95 -4.00
C GLY A 80 -18.49 -7.72 -3.46
N ILE A 81 -18.27 -6.66 -2.68
CA ILE A 81 -16.95 -6.29 -2.17
C ILE A 81 -16.90 -6.54 -0.66
N THR A 82 -16.03 -7.45 -0.24
CA THR A 82 -15.83 -7.73 1.18
C THR A 82 -15.08 -6.57 1.84
N GLN A 83 -15.60 -6.04 2.94
CA GLN A 83 -14.94 -4.98 3.70
C GLN A 83 -14.17 -5.57 4.89
N VAL A 84 -12.88 -5.28 4.99
CA VAL A 84 -12.00 -5.75 6.07
C VAL A 84 -11.46 -4.54 6.83
N HIS A 85 -11.95 -4.33 8.04
CA HIS A 85 -11.58 -3.19 8.87
C HIS A 85 -10.43 -3.52 9.82
N LEU A 86 -9.26 -2.92 9.59
CA LEU A 86 -8.02 -3.13 10.35
C LEU A 86 -7.40 -1.80 10.79
N PRO A 87 -8.05 -1.05 11.69
CA PRO A 87 -7.51 0.21 12.18
C PRO A 87 -6.21 -0.02 12.95
N TYR A 88 -5.19 0.79 12.65
CA TYR A 88 -3.96 0.86 13.43
C TYR A 88 -3.36 2.27 13.37
N ARG A 89 -2.40 2.55 14.26
CA ARG A 89 -1.71 3.85 14.33
C ARG A 89 -0.25 3.68 13.94
N THR A 90 0.24 4.53 13.04
CA THR A 90 1.62 4.45 12.53
C THR A 90 2.69 4.67 13.59
N ASN A 91 2.41 5.44 14.64
CA ASN A 91 3.32 5.66 15.76
C ASN A 91 3.42 4.48 16.75
N HIS A 92 2.58 3.46 16.61
CA HIS A 92 2.52 2.28 17.48
C HIS A 92 2.44 0.96 16.69
N VAL A 93 2.86 0.96 15.43
CA VAL A 93 2.86 -0.25 14.61
C VAL A 93 3.85 -1.28 15.17
N ASP A 94 3.38 -2.53 15.27
CA ASP A 94 4.21 -3.66 15.67
C ASP A 94 4.11 -4.82 14.65
N ASP A 95 4.86 -5.88 14.91
CA ASP A 95 4.89 -7.06 14.05
C ASP A 95 3.53 -7.77 13.98
N ALA A 96 2.69 -7.67 15.03
CA ALA A 96 1.37 -8.29 15.03
C ALA A 96 0.41 -7.57 14.08
N ASP A 97 0.45 -6.24 14.04
CA ASP A 97 -0.31 -5.43 13.07
C ASP A 97 0.10 -5.78 11.64
N VAL A 98 1.41 -5.84 11.37
CA VAL A 98 1.92 -6.19 10.04
C VAL A 98 1.49 -7.60 9.64
N LEU A 99 1.68 -8.59 10.50
CA LEU A 99 1.28 -9.97 10.21
C LEU A 99 -0.22 -10.10 9.99
N LYS A 100 -1.04 -9.37 10.75
CA LYS A 100 -2.50 -9.36 10.58
C LYS A 100 -2.90 -8.81 9.21
N VAL A 101 -2.30 -7.70 8.78
CA VAL A 101 -2.57 -7.10 7.47
C VAL A 101 -2.08 -8.00 6.33
N LEU A 102 -0.85 -8.51 6.40
CA LEU A 102 -0.30 -9.39 5.36
C LEU A 102 -1.12 -10.67 5.17
N ARG A 103 -1.61 -11.26 6.28
CA ARG A 103 -2.54 -12.39 6.21
C ARG A 103 -3.88 -12.03 5.59
N ALA A 104 -4.43 -10.89 5.95
CA ALA A 104 -5.68 -10.42 5.37
C ALA A 104 -5.55 -10.25 3.86
N ILE A 105 -4.43 -9.68 3.39
CA ILE A 105 -4.10 -9.58 1.96
C ILE A 105 -4.02 -10.97 1.32
N GLN A 106 -3.17 -11.87 1.81
CA GLN A 106 -3.01 -13.21 1.21
C GLN A 106 -4.33 -14.02 1.18
N THR A 107 -5.13 -13.90 2.24
CA THR A 107 -6.44 -14.56 2.30
C THR A 107 -7.40 -13.96 1.28
N ALA A 108 -7.39 -12.64 1.11
CA ALA A 108 -8.25 -11.95 0.18
C ALA A 108 -7.82 -12.15 -1.29
N GLU A 109 -6.52 -12.17 -1.58
CA GLU A 109 -5.96 -12.45 -2.91
C GLU A 109 -6.39 -13.83 -3.44
N SER A 110 -6.65 -14.82 -2.56
CA SER A 110 -7.20 -16.12 -2.95
C SER A 110 -8.64 -16.07 -3.49
N LYS A 111 -9.35 -14.96 -3.25
CA LYS A 111 -10.74 -14.72 -3.67
C LYS A 111 -10.86 -13.68 -4.79
N GLY A 112 -9.82 -12.88 -5.01
CA GLY A 112 -9.76 -11.87 -6.06
C GLY A 112 -8.86 -10.69 -5.69
N PRO A 113 -8.75 -9.69 -6.59
CA PRO A 113 -7.97 -8.49 -6.33
C PRO A 113 -8.39 -7.74 -5.05
N VAL A 114 -7.40 -7.20 -4.36
CA VAL A 114 -7.53 -6.54 -3.06
C VAL A 114 -7.16 -5.08 -3.20
N LEU A 115 -7.97 -4.18 -2.63
CA LEU A 115 -7.57 -2.79 -2.40
C LEU A 115 -7.23 -2.60 -0.92
N MET A 116 -6.11 -1.96 -0.62
CA MET A 116 -5.83 -1.43 0.72
C MET A 116 -5.71 0.09 0.72
N HIS A 117 -6.28 0.75 1.73
CA HIS A 117 -6.26 2.21 1.80
C HIS A 117 -6.19 2.78 3.22
N CYS A 118 -5.83 4.06 3.27
CA CYS A 118 -5.91 4.89 4.45
C CYS A 118 -6.48 6.26 4.05
N LYS A 119 -6.10 7.34 4.75
CA LYS A 119 -6.58 8.70 4.41
C LYS A 119 -5.92 9.25 3.16
N HIS A 120 -4.58 9.27 3.13
CA HIS A 120 -3.80 9.86 2.04
C HIS A 120 -3.12 8.80 1.15
N GLY A 121 -3.14 7.53 1.55
CA GLY A 121 -2.50 6.44 0.80
C GLY A 121 -0.98 6.40 0.85
N SER A 122 -0.33 7.35 1.54
CA SER A 122 1.13 7.45 1.67
C SER A 122 1.67 6.87 2.99
N ASP A 123 1.05 7.18 4.12
CA ASP A 123 1.60 6.83 5.45
C ASP A 123 1.33 5.37 5.85
N ARG A 124 0.16 5.08 6.44
CA ARG A 124 -0.26 3.71 6.81
C ARG A 124 -0.17 2.73 5.64
N THR A 125 -0.85 3.05 4.54
CA THR A 125 -0.81 2.23 3.32
C THR A 125 0.61 2.07 2.79
N GLY A 126 1.46 3.10 2.84
CA GLY A 126 2.84 2.99 2.38
C GLY A 126 3.66 2.01 3.21
N LEU A 127 3.51 2.03 4.54
CA LEU A 127 4.16 1.06 5.40
C LEU A 127 3.72 -0.37 5.08
N MET A 128 2.41 -0.64 5.01
CA MET A 128 1.92 -2.00 4.72
C MET A 128 2.28 -2.47 3.31
N ALA A 129 2.26 -1.55 2.33
CA ALA A 129 2.76 -1.82 0.98
C ALA A 129 4.23 -2.21 0.99
N ALA A 130 5.08 -1.46 1.69
CA ALA A 130 6.51 -1.73 1.77
C ALA A 130 6.79 -3.05 2.51
N MET A 131 6.06 -3.35 3.59
CA MET A 131 6.16 -4.64 4.27
C MET A 131 5.70 -5.79 3.37
N TYR A 132 4.67 -5.61 2.55
CA TYR A 132 4.26 -6.60 1.56
C TYR A 132 5.37 -6.84 0.52
N ARG A 133 5.98 -5.78 -0.03
CA ARG A 133 7.14 -5.91 -0.95
C ARG A 133 8.25 -6.76 -0.34
N VAL A 134 8.64 -6.47 0.91
CA VAL A 134 9.78 -7.12 1.56
C VAL A 134 9.44 -8.55 2.02
N VAL A 135 8.32 -8.73 2.71
CA VAL A 135 7.98 -10.01 3.35
C VAL A 135 7.43 -11.00 2.32
N VAL A 136 6.54 -10.57 1.44
CA VAL A 136 5.82 -11.43 0.49
C VAL A 136 6.55 -11.50 -0.86
N GLN A 137 6.96 -10.36 -1.42
CA GLN A 137 7.60 -10.32 -2.75
C GLN A 137 9.13 -10.45 -2.72
N GLY A 138 9.73 -10.50 -1.52
CA GLY A 138 11.16 -10.74 -1.37
C GLY A 138 12.06 -9.54 -1.67
N TRP A 139 11.50 -8.33 -1.79
CA TRP A 139 12.29 -7.13 -2.06
C TRP A 139 13.28 -6.82 -0.93
N SER A 140 14.34 -6.11 -1.27
CA SER A 140 15.18 -5.51 -0.24
C SER A 140 14.41 -4.42 0.51
N LYS A 141 14.79 -4.17 1.77
CA LYS A 141 14.22 -3.05 2.53
C LYS A 141 14.45 -1.72 1.83
N GLU A 142 15.61 -1.56 1.20
CA GLU A 142 16.00 -0.34 0.50
C GLU A 142 15.08 -0.08 -0.70
N ASP A 143 14.85 -1.08 -1.55
CA ASP A 143 13.97 -0.92 -2.72
C ASP A 143 12.52 -0.59 -2.31
N ALA A 144 12.03 -1.25 -1.27
CA ALA A 144 10.69 -1.00 -0.74
C ALA A 144 10.58 0.40 -0.10
N LEU A 145 11.62 0.88 0.57
CA LEU A 145 11.68 2.24 1.12
C LEU A 145 11.79 3.28 0.00
N ASN A 146 12.53 3.00 -1.06
CA ASN A 146 12.64 3.85 -2.24
C ASN A 146 11.29 3.98 -2.92
N GLU A 147 10.57 2.89 -3.16
CA GLU A 147 9.19 2.94 -3.66
C GLU A 147 8.30 3.75 -2.70
N MET A 148 8.32 3.45 -1.41
CA MET A 148 7.45 4.12 -0.42
C MET A 148 7.65 5.63 -0.37
N THR A 149 8.89 6.12 -0.50
CA THR A 149 9.23 7.54 -0.32
C THR A 149 9.32 8.32 -1.63
N GLN A 150 9.70 7.67 -2.73
CA GLN A 150 9.92 8.31 -4.03
C GLN A 150 8.88 7.89 -5.08
N GLY A 151 7.97 6.97 -4.75
CA GLY A 151 6.91 6.51 -5.64
C GLY A 151 5.82 7.53 -5.93
N GLY A 152 5.93 8.79 -5.50
CA GLY A 152 4.94 9.82 -5.84
C GLY A 152 3.58 9.62 -5.18
N PHE A 153 3.52 8.90 -4.05
CA PHE A 153 2.29 8.68 -3.29
C PHE A 153 1.89 9.90 -2.43
N GLY A 154 2.64 10.99 -2.50
CA GLY A 154 2.44 12.24 -1.75
C GLY A 154 3.51 12.52 -0.71
N ASP A 155 3.68 13.80 -0.38
CA ASP A 155 4.63 14.27 0.63
C ASP A 155 4.09 13.95 2.02
N SER A 156 4.64 12.93 2.66
CA SER A 156 4.37 12.71 4.07
C SER A 156 5.64 12.99 4.87
N THR A 157 5.60 14.05 5.66
CA THR A 157 6.49 14.26 6.81
C THR A 157 6.37 13.13 7.85
N HIS A 158 5.43 12.20 7.64
CA HIS A 158 5.02 11.11 8.51
C HIS A 158 5.64 9.74 8.18
N PHE A 159 6.40 9.60 7.08
CA PHE A 159 7.11 8.33 6.79
C PHE A 159 8.07 7.91 7.91
N LYS A 160 8.52 8.84 8.76
CA LYS A 160 9.54 8.61 9.78
C LYS A 160 9.26 7.40 10.67
N ASP A 161 8.01 7.19 11.07
CA ASP A 161 7.66 6.07 11.95
C ASP A 161 7.65 4.75 11.18
N GLY A 162 7.08 4.72 9.97
CA GLY A 162 7.12 3.55 9.10
C GLY A 162 8.54 3.16 8.67
N VAL A 163 9.36 4.13 8.28
CA VAL A 163 10.79 3.93 7.95
C VAL A 163 11.53 3.39 9.17
N ARG A 164 11.31 3.96 10.36
CA ARG A 164 11.94 3.47 11.60
C ARG A 164 11.57 2.02 11.88
N TYR A 165 10.29 1.68 11.78
CA TYR A 165 9.83 0.30 11.94
C TYR A 165 10.49 -0.63 10.93
N MET A 166 10.47 -0.30 9.63
CA MET A 166 11.06 -1.12 8.58
C MET A 166 12.55 -1.39 8.82
N MET A 167 13.30 -0.38 9.26
CA MET A 167 14.72 -0.53 9.56
C MET A 167 14.96 -1.49 10.72
N GLN A 168 14.08 -1.51 11.73
CA GLN A 168 14.20 -2.36 12.92
C GLN A 168 13.61 -3.77 12.74
N ALA A 169 12.63 -3.93 11.84
CA ALA A 169 11.90 -5.19 11.66
C ALA A 169 12.80 -6.36 11.25
N ASP A 170 12.62 -7.51 11.90
CA ASP A 170 13.31 -8.76 11.55
C ASP A 170 12.49 -9.50 10.48
N ILE A 171 12.90 -9.37 9.22
CA ILE A 171 12.14 -9.86 8.07
C ILE A 171 12.05 -11.39 8.06
N ASP A 172 13.10 -12.08 8.48
CA ASP A 172 13.11 -13.54 8.48
C ASP A 172 12.18 -14.08 9.57
N LYS A 173 12.11 -13.43 10.73
CA LYS A 173 11.08 -13.74 11.74
C LYS A 173 9.67 -13.44 11.25
N LEU A 174 9.46 -12.31 10.57
CA LEU A 174 8.14 -11.98 10.00
C LEU A 174 7.71 -13.01 8.95
N ARG A 175 8.60 -13.44 8.06
CA ARG A 175 8.33 -14.50 7.07
C ARG A 175 8.01 -15.83 7.75
N THR A 176 8.79 -16.20 8.76
CA THR A 176 8.58 -17.43 9.54
C THR A 176 7.24 -17.39 10.27
N ALA A 177 6.94 -16.31 10.97
CA ALA A 177 5.67 -16.11 11.66
C ALA A 177 4.49 -16.12 10.68
N LEU A 178 4.63 -15.48 9.52
CA LEU A 178 3.61 -15.46 8.47
C LEU A 178 3.32 -16.88 7.97
N ALA A 179 4.36 -17.66 7.66
CA ALA A 179 4.25 -19.03 7.18
C ALA A 179 3.66 -20.00 8.23
N ASN A 180 4.01 -19.81 9.51
CA ASN A 180 3.54 -20.66 10.60
C ASN A 180 2.13 -20.29 11.11
N GLY A 181 1.64 -19.10 10.77
CA GLY A 181 0.38 -18.58 11.30
C GLY A 181 0.48 -17.91 12.69
N ASP A 182 1.69 -17.59 13.16
CA ASP A 182 1.94 -16.98 14.47
C ASP A 182 1.47 -15.52 14.53
N CYS A 183 0.77 -15.09 15.58
CA CYS A 183 0.28 -13.71 15.63
C CYS A 183 1.34 -12.64 15.89
N SER A 184 2.56 -13.02 16.25
CA SER A 184 3.69 -12.12 16.41
C SER A 184 4.99 -12.88 16.17
N THR A 185 6.08 -12.15 15.97
CA THR A 185 7.44 -12.68 15.97
C THR A 185 7.94 -13.02 17.38
N SER A 186 7.23 -12.58 18.42
CA SER A 186 7.53 -12.93 19.80
C SER A 186 7.08 -14.37 20.12
N PRO A 187 7.97 -15.23 20.65
CA PRO A 187 7.63 -16.62 20.98
C PRO A 187 6.62 -16.75 22.13
N PHE A 188 6.33 -15.65 22.84
CA PHE A 188 5.36 -15.62 23.93
C PHE A 188 3.96 -15.12 23.51
N ALA A 189 3.80 -14.69 22.26
CA ALA A 189 2.51 -14.25 21.75
C ALA A 189 1.67 -15.46 21.33
N SER A 190 0.94 -16.06 22.28
CA SER A 190 0.01 -17.14 21.96
C SER A 190 -1.21 -16.58 21.23
N CYS A 191 -1.42 -16.95 19.97
CA CYS A 191 -2.69 -16.71 19.33
C CYS A 191 -3.62 -17.90 19.50
N SER A 192 -4.73 -17.69 20.21
CA SER A 192 -5.81 -18.67 20.27
C SER A 192 -6.51 -18.67 18.90
N MET A 193 -6.24 -19.69 18.08
CA MET A 193 -6.86 -19.90 16.75
C MET A 193 -8.41 -20.08 16.78
N LYS A 194 -9.09 -19.79 17.89
CA LYS A 194 -10.51 -20.14 18.09
C LYS A 194 -11.54 -19.10 17.62
N ASN A 195 -11.16 -17.90 17.19
CA ASN A 195 -12.14 -16.86 16.81
C ASN A 195 -12.08 -16.37 15.36
N TRP A 196 -11.16 -16.84 14.51
CA TRP A 196 -11.04 -16.31 13.14
C TRP A 196 -12.29 -16.61 12.29
N PHE A 197 -12.91 -17.79 12.45
CA PHE A 197 -14.13 -18.12 11.70
C PHE A 197 -15.39 -17.36 12.13
N LYS A 198 -15.40 -16.63 13.26
CA LYS A 198 -16.60 -15.91 13.74
C LYS A 198 -16.68 -14.44 13.33
N SER A 199 -15.57 -13.80 12.94
CA SER A 199 -15.58 -12.38 12.54
C SER A 199 -15.78 -12.15 11.04
N ALA A 200 -15.85 -13.22 10.23
CA ALA A 200 -16.11 -13.13 8.79
C ALA A 200 -17.61 -13.32 8.43
N HIS A 201 -18.48 -13.49 9.42
CA HIS A 201 -19.94 -13.46 9.28
C HIS A 201 -20.48 -12.54 10.37
N VAL A 202 -20.65 -11.26 10.03
CA VAL A 202 -21.58 -10.39 10.74
C VAL A 202 -22.56 -9.90 9.68
N GLU A 203 -23.84 -10.14 9.98
CA GLU A 203 -25.06 -9.83 9.23
C GLU A 203 -25.05 -8.52 8.43
#